data_AF-A0A8C8RJB9-F1
#
_entry.id   AF-A0A8C8RJB9-F1
#
_cell.length_a   1.000
_cell.length_b   1.000
_cell.length_c   1.000
_cell.angle_alpha   90.00
_cell.angle_beta   90.00
_cell.angle_gamma   90.00
#
_symmetry.space_group_name_H-M   'P 1'
#
loop_
_entity.id
_entity.type
_entity.pdbx_description
1 polymer ?
#
loop_
_entity_poly.entity_id
_entity_poly.type
_entity_poly.pdbx_seq_one_letter_code
_entity_poly.pdbx_strand_id
1 'polypeptide(L)'
;MSPELWGVNFTEKVWAQSTEKNWAQVSSLKGAEAASPPAAGPLHPGRTGQEVSRPPYGGGGTPSQLSANVDLFSSHSGLSQESGSVEQISLHCAEGSLEWLYPAGALRLSLSPRLPMSMAYKGKSPRQVIACIKPSSSFGGAQIYLERDGILKLLLSEAEVSLHSKVRCFSWLPKKKVALFLQSTLHQDISRRIAAFRYEPVYSGQQGLHSSTLVASCGPEVIVSVLPLFPLVIRGNIRTVSNDVEMQESIINVSATRIHRQKFTLFQPLGKSSKPMGSIRTLLRCGVKPGPGSFLFTGWLHFGEAWLSCAPRYKDFRRIYEDARQAHENPCEVSLD
;
A
#
# COMPACT_ATOMS: atom_id res chain seq x y z
N MET A 1 -49.07 -18.19 35.92
CA MET A 1 -48.46 -17.54 37.10
C MET A 1 -47.91 -16.21 36.65
N SER A 2 -48.45 -15.14 37.22
CA SER A 2 -48.04 -13.75 37.04
C SER A 2 -46.62 -13.49 37.54
N PRO A 3 -46.00 -12.38 37.08
CA PRO A 3 -44.61 -11.98 37.32
C PRO A 3 -44.48 -11.05 38.56
N GLU A 4 -43.25 -10.64 38.88
CA GLU A 4 -42.78 -9.54 39.77
C GLU A 4 -41.57 -10.05 40.60
N LEU A 5 -40.50 -9.32 40.96
CA LEU A 5 -39.90 -7.98 40.83
C LEU A 5 -38.39 -8.23 41.13
N TRP A 6 -37.38 -7.44 40.77
CA TRP A 6 -37.01 -6.06 41.10
C TRP A 6 -36.23 -5.49 39.87
N GLY A 7 -36.45 -4.30 39.32
CA GLY A 7 -36.28 -2.96 39.94
C GLY A 7 -34.77 -2.69 40.14
N VAL A 8 -34.07 -1.75 39.47
CA VAL A 8 -34.28 -0.29 39.46
C VAL A 8 -33.55 0.37 38.26
N ASN A 9 -34.17 1.41 37.68
CA ASN A 9 -33.57 2.40 36.76
C ASN A 9 -32.69 3.40 37.53
N PHE A 10 -31.63 3.93 36.91
CA PHE A 10 -31.12 5.28 37.23
C PHE A 10 -30.49 5.95 36.00
N THR A 11 -31.10 7.07 35.60
CA THR A 11 -30.61 8.10 34.69
C THR A 11 -29.96 9.25 35.49
N GLU A 12 -29.07 9.98 34.81
CA GLU A 12 -28.52 11.33 35.12
C GLU A 12 -27.40 11.52 36.17
N LYS A 13 -26.38 12.29 35.74
CA LYS A 13 -25.48 13.20 36.50
C LYS A 13 -24.50 12.48 37.46
N VAL A 14 -23.20 12.77 37.51
CA VAL A 14 -22.46 14.01 37.83
C VAL A 14 -21.01 13.73 37.36
N TRP A 15 -20.32 14.56 36.57
CA TRP A 15 -19.53 15.70 37.04
C TRP A 15 -19.18 16.63 35.88
N ALA A 16 -19.84 17.78 35.86
CA ALA A 16 -19.25 19.02 35.39
C ALA A 16 -18.38 19.55 36.53
N GLN A 17 -17.08 19.77 36.29
CA GLN A 17 -16.24 20.80 36.92
C GLN A 17 -14.81 20.68 36.38
N SER A 18 -14.17 21.83 36.10
CA SER A 18 -12.80 22.01 35.58
C SER A 18 -12.73 21.84 34.05
N THR A 19 -12.72 22.88 33.20
CA THR A 19 -11.87 24.08 33.24
C THR A 19 -12.51 25.24 32.46
N GLU A 20 -13.35 26.04 33.10
CA GLU A 20 -13.64 27.43 32.71
C GLU A 20 -13.10 28.32 33.84
N LYS A 21 -11.85 28.77 33.70
CA LYS A 21 -11.21 29.85 34.47
C LYS A 21 -9.78 30.00 33.96
N ASN A 22 -9.58 30.84 32.93
CA ASN A 22 -8.37 31.65 32.69
C ASN A 22 -8.41 32.37 31.32
N TRP A 23 -9.53 33.05 31.02
CA TRP A 23 -9.64 33.96 29.87
C TRP A 23 -10.05 35.39 30.26
N ALA A 24 -9.81 35.78 31.50
CA ALA A 24 -10.05 37.14 31.96
C ALA A 24 -9.06 37.52 33.06
N GLN A 25 -7.82 37.83 32.68
CA GLN A 25 -6.88 38.72 33.37
C GLN A 25 -5.48 38.55 32.74
N VAL A 26 -5.23 39.21 31.61
CA VAL A 26 -4.01 40.03 31.35
C VAL A 26 -4.36 40.93 30.16
N SER A 27 -5.25 41.89 30.38
CA SER A 27 -5.44 43.07 29.54
C SER A 27 -4.88 44.26 30.29
N SER A 28 -3.56 44.30 30.45
CA SER A 28 -2.84 45.53 30.78
C SER A 28 -1.37 45.33 30.51
N LEU A 29 -0.92 45.80 29.35
CA LEU A 29 0.37 46.45 29.11
C LEU A 29 0.32 46.98 27.67
N LYS A 30 -0.09 48.24 27.56
CA LYS A 30 0.12 49.08 26.38
C LYS A 30 1.63 49.33 26.23
N GLY A 31 2.11 49.30 24.99
CA GLY A 31 3.30 50.06 24.59
C GLY A 31 4.45 49.23 24.05
N ALA A 32 4.38 48.85 22.78
CA ALA A 32 5.54 48.82 21.90
C ALA A 32 5.07 48.86 20.44
N GLU A 33 5.51 49.88 19.74
CA GLU A 33 5.27 50.18 18.34
C GLU A 33 6.16 49.33 17.41
N ALA A 34 5.79 49.30 16.13
CA ALA A 34 6.55 48.89 14.95
C ALA A 34 6.34 47.46 14.42
N ALA A 35 5.51 47.35 13.37
CA ALA A 35 5.91 47.05 11.98
C ALA A 35 4.79 46.29 11.25
N SER A 36 4.15 46.95 10.29
CA SER A 36 3.18 46.35 9.37
C SER A 36 3.81 45.24 8.53
N PRO A 37 3.14 44.09 8.30
CA PRO A 37 3.58 43.12 7.30
C PRO A 37 3.31 43.67 5.88
N PRO A 38 4.21 43.43 4.90
CA PRO A 38 3.96 43.86 3.54
C PRO A 38 2.85 43.01 2.89
N ALA A 39 2.13 43.65 1.97
CA ALA A 39 1.00 43.11 1.23
C ALA A 39 1.36 41.82 0.46
N ALA A 40 0.40 40.89 0.44
CA ALA A 40 0.46 39.67 -0.37
C ALA A 40 0.55 40.02 -1.86
N GLY A 41 1.71 39.75 -2.46
CA GLY A 41 1.90 39.77 -3.91
C GLY A 41 1.28 38.54 -4.59
N PRO A 42 0.97 38.61 -5.90
CA PRO A 42 0.32 37.53 -6.61
C PRO A 42 1.22 36.29 -6.74
N LEU A 43 0.63 35.11 -6.49
CA LEU A 43 1.25 33.80 -6.68
C LEU A 43 1.68 33.61 -8.15
N HIS A 44 2.99 33.54 -8.41
CA HIS A 44 3.53 33.11 -9.69
C HIS A 44 3.44 31.57 -9.84
N PRO A 45 3.28 31.05 -11.07
CA PRO A 45 3.08 29.62 -11.31
C PRO A 45 4.36 28.83 -11.03
N GLY A 46 4.26 27.85 -10.13
CA GLY A 46 5.34 26.89 -9.83
C GLY A 46 5.72 26.05 -11.06
N ARG A 47 7.02 25.71 -11.13
CA ARG A 47 7.68 24.98 -12.21
C ARG A 47 6.98 23.64 -12.49
N THR A 48 6.66 23.41 -13.76
CA THR A 48 5.98 22.20 -14.28
C THR A 48 6.77 20.93 -13.98
N GLY A 49 6.04 19.90 -13.53
CA GLY A 49 6.57 18.72 -12.85
C GLY A 49 7.39 17.74 -13.70
N GLN A 50 8.13 16.90 -12.97
CA GLN A 50 8.87 15.78 -13.52
C GLN A 50 7.89 14.62 -13.80
N GLU A 51 7.65 14.33 -15.08
CA GLU A 51 6.88 13.17 -15.52
C GLU A 51 7.79 11.95 -15.55
N VAL A 52 7.49 10.93 -14.72
CA VAL A 52 8.27 9.69 -14.68
C VAL A 52 8.02 8.90 -15.96
N SER A 53 8.94 9.04 -16.93
CA SER A 53 8.95 8.32 -18.20
C SER A 53 9.68 6.97 -18.08
N ARG A 54 9.20 6.00 -18.89
CA ARG A 54 9.57 4.57 -18.93
C ARG A 54 11.08 4.26 -18.85
N PRO A 55 11.49 3.11 -18.27
CA PRO A 55 12.80 2.54 -18.59
C PRO A 55 12.83 2.00 -20.03
N PRO A 56 13.99 2.01 -20.72
CA PRO A 56 14.09 1.57 -22.11
C PRO A 56 13.99 0.03 -22.25
N TYR A 57 13.20 -0.35 -23.24
CA TYR A 57 12.85 -1.65 -23.85
C TYR A 57 13.55 -2.98 -23.47
N GLY A 58 12.70 -4.02 -23.37
CA GLY A 58 13.02 -5.41 -23.73
C GLY A 58 11.83 -6.38 -23.52
N GLY A 59 11.15 -6.78 -24.61
CA GLY A 59 10.28 -7.97 -24.66
C GLY A 59 8.76 -7.74 -24.55
N GLY A 60 8.01 -8.21 -25.55
CA GLY A 60 6.55 -8.06 -25.67
C GLY A 60 5.75 -8.78 -24.57
N GLY A 61 4.73 -8.09 -24.06
CA GLY A 61 3.77 -8.58 -23.08
C GLY A 61 2.54 -7.67 -23.02
N THR A 62 1.38 -8.27 -22.77
CA THR A 62 0.00 -7.74 -22.70
C THR A 62 -0.18 -6.59 -21.68
N PRO A 63 -1.32 -5.85 -21.68
CA PRO A 63 -1.34 -4.43 -21.31
C PRO A 63 -0.84 -4.18 -19.88
N SER A 64 0.29 -3.50 -19.83
CA SER A 64 1.06 -3.14 -18.65
C SER A 64 0.21 -2.42 -17.61
N GLN A 65 -0.07 -3.06 -16.47
CA GLN A 65 -0.40 -2.30 -15.27
C GLN A 65 0.86 -1.54 -14.84
N LEU A 66 0.85 -0.23 -15.08
CA LEU A 66 1.93 0.70 -14.78
C LEU A 66 2.19 0.69 -13.27
N SER A 67 3.44 0.44 -12.88
CA SER A 67 3.98 0.63 -11.53
C SER A 67 4.94 1.82 -11.58
N ALA A 68 4.88 2.73 -10.59
CA ALA A 68 5.84 3.83 -10.46
C ALA A 68 6.72 3.63 -9.23
N ASN A 69 8.04 3.66 -9.43
CA ASN A 69 9.01 3.83 -8.35
C ASN A 69 9.52 5.27 -8.44
N VAL A 70 9.42 5.99 -7.34
CA VAL A 70 9.86 7.38 -7.24
C VAL A 70 10.93 7.44 -6.16
N ASP A 71 12.19 7.52 -6.59
CA ASP A 71 13.34 7.65 -5.72
C ASP A 71 13.78 9.12 -5.72
N LEU A 72 13.59 9.81 -4.60
CA LEU A 72 13.94 11.21 -4.43
C LEU A 72 15.17 11.30 -3.55
N PHE A 73 16.29 11.64 -4.19
CA PHE A 73 17.50 12.04 -3.52
C PHE A 73 17.50 13.56 -3.38
N SER A 74 17.65 14.06 -2.17
CA SER A 74 18.00 15.46 -1.91
C SER A 74 19.43 15.72 -2.39
N SER A 75 19.67 15.70 -3.71
CA SER A 75 20.96 16.06 -4.33
C SER A 75 21.13 17.58 -4.44
N HIS A 76 20.15 18.37 -4.00
CA HIS A 76 20.34 19.79 -3.82
C HIS A 76 21.09 20.00 -2.52
N SER A 77 22.39 20.30 -2.63
CA SER A 77 23.14 21.06 -1.63
C SER A 77 22.19 22.06 -0.98
N GLY A 78 21.99 21.98 0.34
CA GLY A 78 20.95 22.68 1.12
C GLY A 78 21.02 24.21 1.15
N LEU A 79 21.19 24.84 -0.01
CA LEU A 79 21.39 26.27 -0.26
C LEU A 79 20.47 26.81 -1.37
N SER A 80 19.63 25.98 -1.99
CA SER A 80 18.74 26.43 -3.09
C SER A 80 17.28 25.98 -2.96
N GLN A 81 16.86 25.43 -1.81
CA GLN A 81 15.44 25.21 -1.54
C GLN A 81 14.90 26.48 -0.86
N GLU A 82 14.05 27.24 -1.56
CA GLU A 82 13.40 28.40 -0.95
C GLU A 82 12.54 27.95 0.24
N SER A 83 12.60 28.72 1.32
CA SER A 83 11.78 28.52 2.50
C SER A 83 10.30 28.46 2.10
N GLY A 84 9.69 27.28 2.20
CA GLY A 84 8.29 27.06 1.83
C GLY A 84 8.03 26.49 0.44
N SER A 85 9.07 26.16 -0.35
CA SER A 85 8.87 25.48 -1.64
C SER A 85 8.39 24.03 -1.42
N VAL A 86 7.29 23.67 -2.07
CA VAL A 86 6.71 22.31 -2.06
C VAL A 86 6.96 21.68 -3.42
N GLU A 87 7.68 20.56 -3.46
CA GLU A 87 7.85 19.80 -4.70
C GLU A 87 6.59 18.97 -4.99
N GLN A 88 6.11 19.00 -6.23
CA GLN A 88 4.87 18.34 -6.62
C GLN A 88 5.11 17.21 -7.62
N ILE A 89 4.58 16.03 -7.30
CA ILE A 89 4.70 14.82 -8.13
C ILE A 89 3.29 14.28 -8.39
N SER A 90 3.04 13.83 -9.62
CA SER A 90 1.74 13.24 -10.00
C SER A 90 1.85 11.73 -10.13
N LEU A 91 1.03 11.00 -9.36
CA LEU A 91 0.97 9.55 -9.38
C LEU A 91 -0.23 9.09 -10.22
N HIS A 92 0.07 8.42 -11.33
CA HIS A 92 -0.91 7.93 -12.30
C HIS A 92 -1.08 6.40 -12.31
N CYS A 93 -0.19 5.70 -11.61
CA CYS A 93 -0.08 4.25 -11.64
C CYS A 93 -1.13 3.56 -10.76
N ALA A 94 -1.38 2.28 -11.06
CA ALA A 94 -2.31 1.44 -10.29
C ALA A 94 -1.69 0.90 -8.99
N GLU A 95 -0.37 1.00 -8.86
CA GLU A 95 0.42 0.75 -7.65
C GLU A 95 1.79 1.44 -7.78
N GLY A 96 2.52 1.56 -6.67
CA GLY A 96 3.90 2.03 -6.71
C GLY A 96 4.56 2.20 -5.33
N SER A 97 5.79 2.71 -5.35
CA SER A 97 6.56 3.05 -4.14
C SER A 97 7.17 4.45 -4.25
N LEU A 98 7.28 5.11 -3.10
CA LEU A 98 8.04 6.34 -2.94
C LEU A 98 9.11 6.10 -1.87
N GLU A 99 10.34 6.51 -2.17
CA GLU A 99 11.44 6.58 -1.22
C GLU A 99 12.03 7.99 -1.23
N TRP A 100 11.84 8.74 -0.13
CA TRP A 100 12.39 10.08 0.03
C TRP A 100 13.52 10.07 1.05
N LEU A 101 14.75 10.22 0.55
CA LEU A 101 15.98 10.17 1.33
C LEU A 101 16.36 11.55 1.85
N TYR A 102 16.68 11.64 3.14
CA TYR A 102 16.92 12.90 3.85
C TYR A 102 15.80 13.93 3.60
N PRO A 103 14.56 13.65 4.09
CA PRO A 103 13.43 14.53 3.91
C PRO A 103 13.70 15.96 4.38
N ALA A 104 13.44 16.95 3.52
CA ALA A 104 13.59 18.37 3.82
C ALA A 104 12.47 19.19 3.13
N GLY A 105 11.83 20.08 3.88
CA GLY A 105 10.66 20.83 3.37
C GLY A 105 9.42 19.94 3.28
N ALA A 106 8.75 19.95 2.12
CA ALA A 106 7.55 19.16 1.90
C ALA A 106 7.38 18.68 0.44
N LEU A 107 6.71 17.54 0.28
CA LEU A 107 6.32 16.97 -1.01
C LEU A 107 4.80 16.87 -1.13
N ARG A 108 4.26 17.16 -2.32
CA ARG A 108 2.85 17.01 -2.64
C ARG A 108 2.64 16.00 -3.76
N LEU A 109 2.09 14.84 -3.42
CA LEU A 109 1.84 13.73 -4.34
C LEU A 109 0.38 13.73 -4.79
N SER A 110 0.11 14.26 -5.98
CA SER A 110 -1.25 14.29 -6.55
C SER A 110 -1.67 12.90 -7.05
N LEU A 111 -2.78 12.38 -6.53
CA LEU A 111 -3.29 11.05 -6.88
C LEU A 111 -4.30 11.17 -8.03
N SER A 112 -3.95 10.60 -9.18
CA SER A 112 -4.79 10.60 -10.37
C SER A 112 -4.69 9.26 -11.11
N PRO A 113 -5.19 8.17 -10.49
CA PRO A 113 -5.07 6.84 -11.06
C PRO A 113 -5.81 6.75 -12.40
N ARG A 114 -5.19 6.09 -13.38
CA ARG A 114 -5.81 5.90 -14.71
C ARG A 114 -7.02 4.97 -14.59
N LEU A 115 -8.15 5.42 -15.14
CA LEU A 115 -9.43 4.69 -15.12
C LEU A 115 -9.56 3.81 -16.39
N PRO A 116 -9.91 2.52 -16.27
CA PRO A 116 -10.28 1.72 -17.44
C PRO A 116 -11.59 2.24 -18.07
N MET A 117 -11.62 2.38 -19.39
CA MET A 117 -12.77 2.94 -20.12
C MET A 117 -14.08 2.15 -19.96
N SER A 118 -14.03 0.86 -19.64
CA SER A 118 -15.25 0.04 -19.42
C SER A 118 -16.03 0.42 -18.15
N MET A 119 -15.41 1.19 -17.25
CA MET A 119 -16.02 1.67 -16.01
C MET A 119 -16.78 3.00 -16.18
N ALA A 120 -16.66 3.66 -17.35
CA ALA A 120 -17.36 4.90 -17.67
C ALA A 120 -18.79 4.67 -18.21
N TYR A 121 -19.13 3.44 -18.61
CA TYR A 121 -20.42 3.09 -19.20
C TYR A 121 -21.24 2.20 -18.26
N LYS A 122 -22.19 2.82 -17.55
CA LYS A 122 -23.50 2.31 -17.07
C LYS A 122 -23.80 2.97 -15.71
N GLY A 123 -24.98 3.60 -15.63
CA GLY A 123 -25.49 4.40 -14.51
C GLY A 123 -25.66 3.67 -13.17
N LYS A 124 -24.56 3.15 -12.62
CA LYS A 124 -24.45 2.74 -11.22
C LYS A 124 -23.94 3.93 -10.39
N SER A 125 -24.28 3.93 -9.09
CA SER A 125 -23.85 4.91 -8.09
C SER A 125 -22.39 5.33 -8.25
N PRO A 126 -22.02 6.58 -7.92
CA PRO A 126 -20.66 7.08 -8.11
C PRO A 126 -19.67 6.18 -7.37
N ARG A 127 -18.90 5.40 -8.13
CA ARG A 127 -17.92 4.47 -7.56
C ARG A 127 -16.82 5.29 -6.90
N GLN A 128 -16.55 5.00 -5.64
CA GLN A 128 -15.46 5.64 -4.91
C GLN A 128 -14.13 5.04 -5.37
N VAL A 129 -13.12 5.89 -5.47
CA VAL A 129 -11.72 5.47 -5.55
C VAL A 129 -11.24 5.31 -4.12
N ILE A 130 -10.61 4.19 -3.80
CA ILE A 130 -9.94 3.92 -2.54
C ILE A 130 -8.45 3.92 -2.84
N ALA A 131 -7.62 4.50 -1.99
CA ALA A 131 -6.19 4.22 -2.02
C ALA A 131 -5.74 3.85 -0.63
N CYS A 132 -4.85 2.88 -0.59
CA CYS A 132 -4.20 2.45 0.62
C CYS A 132 -2.70 2.73 0.54
N ILE A 133 -2.11 3.11 1.66
CA ILE A 133 -0.67 3.30 1.81
C ILE A 133 -0.15 2.36 2.90
N LYS A 134 1.02 1.78 2.65
CA LYS A 134 1.75 0.94 3.61
C LYS A 134 3.13 1.55 3.84
N PRO A 135 3.43 2.09 5.03
CA PRO A 135 4.76 2.59 5.34
C PRO A 135 5.78 1.45 5.36
N SER A 136 7.02 1.76 5.02
CA SER A 136 8.17 0.87 5.28
C SER A 136 8.41 0.78 6.79
N SER A 137 9.02 -0.33 7.24
CA SER A 137 9.52 -0.45 8.62
C SER A 137 10.58 0.59 8.96
N SER A 138 11.26 1.14 7.95
CA SER A 138 12.27 2.19 8.08
C SER A 138 11.72 3.60 7.87
N PHE A 139 10.39 3.77 7.75
CA PHE A 139 9.80 5.08 7.51
C PHE A 139 10.10 6.02 8.69
N GLY A 140 10.69 7.18 8.38
CA GLY A 140 11.00 8.22 9.35
C GLY A 140 11.39 9.53 8.69
N GLY A 141 11.50 10.59 9.50
CA GLY A 141 11.84 11.94 9.04
C GLY A 141 10.71 12.68 8.33
N ALA A 142 9.49 12.13 8.30
CA ALA A 142 8.33 12.82 7.74
C ALA A 142 6.99 12.37 8.35
N GLN A 143 5.96 13.17 8.13
CA GLN A 143 4.56 12.86 8.40
C GLN A 143 3.76 12.91 7.09
N ILE A 144 2.73 12.09 6.96
CA ILE A 144 1.88 12.03 5.77
C ILE A 144 0.49 12.56 6.11
N TYR A 145 0.04 13.52 5.32
CA TYR A 145 -1.29 14.13 5.39
C TYR A 145 -2.09 13.83 4.13
N LEU A 146 -3.39 13.63 4.28
CA LEU A 146 -4.36 13.63 3.19
C LEU A 146 -4.78 15.06 2.90
N GLU A 147 -4.53 15.52 1.69
CA GLU A 147 -5.04 16.79 1.19
C GLU A 147 -6.36 16.57 0.44
N ARG A 148 -7.42 17.22 0.91
CA ARG A 148 -8.74 17.22 0.26
C ARG A 148 -9.40 18.58 0.40
N ASP A 149 -9.83 19.14 -0.74
CA ASP A 149 -10.53 20.43 -0.79
C ASP A 149 -9.75 21.53 -0.02
N GLY A 150 -8.41 21.50 -0.09
CA GLY A 150 -7.50 22.43 0.60
C GLY A 150 -7.22 22.13 2.07
N ILE A 151 -7.82 21.08 2.64
CA ILE A 151 -7.65 20.69 4.04
C ILE A 151 -6.64 19.55 4.14
N LEU A 152 -5.67 19.69 5.04
CA LEU A 152 -4.71 18.65 5.40
C LEU A 152 -5.18 17.88 6.63
N LYS A 153 -5.33 16.56 6.51
CA LYS A 153 -5.65 15.66 7.63
C LYS A 153 -4.54 14.65 7.82
N LEU A 154 -3.96 14.57 9.01
CA LEU A 154 -2.90 13.60 9.33
C LEU A 154 -3.38 12.16 9.05
N LEU A 155 -2.60 11.40 8.29
CA LEU A 155 -2.83 9.99 7.99
C LEU A 155 -1.84 9.07 8.70
N LEU A 156 -0.57 9.46 8.71
CA LEU A 156 0.53 8.71 9.32
C LEU A 156 1.52 9.67 9.96
N SER A 157 1.82 9.42 11.23
CA SER A 157 2.92 10.07 11.96
C SER A 157 4.10 9.11 12.12
N GLU A 158 5.31 9.66 12.23
CA GLU A 158 6.52 8.89 12.49
C GLU A 158 6.40 8.02 13.76
N ALA A 159 5.82 8.56 14.84
CA ALA A 159 5.59 7.84 16.10
C ALA A 159 4.62 6.67 15.94
N GLU A 160 3.59 6.78 15.10
CA GLU A 160 2.64 5.69 14.86
C GLU A 160 3.27 4.54 14.09
N VAL A 161 4.17 4.81 13.14
CA VAL A 161 4.81 3.75 12.35
C VAL A 161 5.70 2.89 13.23
N SER A 162 6.43 3.49 14.17
CA SER A 162 7.29 2.75 15.11
C SER A 162 6.51 1.80 16.01
N LEU A 163 5.22 2.08 16.23
CA LEU A 163 4.35 1.26 17.08
C LEU A 163 3.55 0.24 16.26
N HIS A 164 3.06 0.61 15.09
CA HIS A 164 2.19 -0.23 14.27
C HIS A 164 2.38 0.11 12.78
N SER A 165 3.09 -0.73 12.02
CA SER A 165 3.23 -0.61 10.57
C SER A 165 1.95 -1.05 9.83
N LYS A 166 0.84 -0.37 10.11
CA LYS A 166 -0.49 -0.69 9.59
C LYS A 166 -0.79 0.06 8.29
N VAL A 167 -1.44 -0.63 7.37
CA VAL A 167 -1.99 -0.05 6.15
C VAL A 167 -3.02 1.04 6.51
N ARG A 168 -2.98 2.19 5.82
CA ARG A 168 -3.97 3.26 5.95
C ARG A 168 -4.69 3.44 4.62
N CYS A 169 -6.02 3.38 4.64
CA CYS A 169 -6.84 3.55 3.45
C CYS A 169 -7.72 4.79 3.55
N PHE A 170 -7.95 5.45 2.43
CA PHE A 170 -8.86 6.59 2.29
C PHE A 170 -9.58 6.53 0.95
N SER A 171 -10.81 7.06 0.89
CA SER A 171 -11.63 7.03 -0.32
C SER A 171 -12.09 8.40 -0.76
N TRP A 172 -12.23 8.61 -2.07
CA TRP A 172 -12.72 9.86 -2.67
C TRP A 172 -13.54 9.61 -3.92
N LEU A 173 -14.26 10.63 -4.37
CA LEU A 173 -15.00 10.58 -5.62
C LEU A 173 -14.05 10.83 -6.81
N PRO A 174 -14.18 10.12 -7.95
CA PRO A 174 -13.27 10.25 -9.09
C PRO A 174 -13.08 11.68 -9.63
N LYS A 175 -14.07 12.56 -9.47
CA LYS A 175 -14.02 13.96 -9.92
C LYS A 175 -13.27 14.88 -8.96
N LYS A 176 -12.98 14.43 -7.74
CA LYS A 176 -12.28 15.20 -6.70
C LYS A 176 -10.77 15.00 -6.84
N LYS A 177 -10.03 16.10 -6.74
CA LYS A 177 -8.56 16.06 -6.64
C LYS A 177 -8.18 15.74 -5.20
N VAL A 178 -7.27 14.80 -5.02
CA VAL A 178 -6.73 14.38 -3.73
C VAL A 178 -5.22 14.26 -3.87
N ALA A 179 -4.49 14.65 -2.83
CA ALA A 179 -3.05 14.48 -2.78
C ALA A 179 -2.60 13.93 -1.42
N LEU A 180 -1.43 13.32 -1.39
CA LEU A 180 -0.69 13.07 -0.15
C LEU A 180 0.32 14.20 0.02
N PHE A 181 0.28 14.87 1.17
CA PHE A 181 1.25 15.90 1.52
C PHE A 181 2.22 15.31 2.55
N LEU A 182 3.48 15.16 2.18
CA LEU A 182 4.54 14.72 3.06
C LEU A 182 5.24 15.94 3.62
N GLN A 183 5.28 16.06 4.93
CA GLN A 183 5.98 17.13 5.62
C GLN A 183 7.17 16.53 6.36
N SER A 184 8.38 17.04 6.10
CA SER A 184 9.56 16.66 6.87
C SER A 184 9.40 17.05 8.34
N THR A 185 9.88 16.19 9.24
CA THR A 185 9.94 16.47 10.67
C THR A 185 11.28 17.12 11.00
N LEU A 186 11.26 18.24 11.74
CA LEU A 186 12.48 18.94 12.12
C LEU A 186 13.32 18.07 13.06
N HIS A 187 14.56 17.81 12.69
CA HIS A 187 15.51 17.04 13.48
C HIS A 187 16.86 17.75 13.50
N GLN A 188 17.55 17.69 14.65
CA GLN A 188 18.83 18.39 14.87
C GLN A 188 20.06 17.53 14.51
N ASP A 189 19.85 16.26 14.18
CA ASP A 189 20.90 15.32 13.83
C ASP A 189 21.07 15.19 12.31
N ILE A 190 22.22 14.66 11.89
CA ILE A 190 22.50 14.28 10.49
C ILE A 190 22.15 12.81 10.22
N SER A 191 21.26 12.22 11.03
CA SER A 191 20.95 10.80 10.93
C SER A 191 20.27 10.50 9.60
N ARG A 192 20.57 9.33 9.03
CA ARG A 192 19.90 8.87 7.82
C ARG A 192 18.43 8.58 8.16
N ARG A 193 17.52 9.36 7.58
CA ARG A 193 16.07 9.14 7.63
C ARG A 193 15.52 8.95 6.23
N ILE A 194 14.52 8.08 6.14
CA ILE A 194 13.93 7.68 4.87
C ILE A 194 12.42 7.69 5.03
N ALA A 195 11.73 8.58 4.34
CA ALA A 195 10.28 8.54 4.26
C ALA A 195 9.89 7.62 3.09
N ALA A 196 9.70 6.33 3.37
CA ALA A 196 9.37 5.32 2.38
C ALA A 196 8.01 4.67 2.60
N PHE A 197 7.18 4.59 1.55
CA PHE A 197 5.90 3.87 1.60
C PHE A 197 5.50 3.34 0.22
N ARG A 198 4.61 2.34 0.21
CA ARG A 198 3.95 1.83 -1.00
C ARG A 198 2.51 2.27 -1.05
N TYR A 199 1.97 2.45 -2.25
CA TYR A 199 0.58 2.86 -2.46
C TYR A 199 -0.12 1.98 -3.49
N GLU A 200 -1.41 1.72 -3.26
CA GLU A 200 -2.27 0.92 -4.13
C GLU A 200 -3.67 1.56 -4.22
N PRO A 201 -3.99 2.28 -5.31
CA PRO A 201 -5.35 2.73 -5.60
C PRO A 201 -6.21 1.58 -6.13
N VAL A 202 -7.31 1.31 -5.45
CA VAL A 202 -8.33 0.31 -5.80
C VAL A 202 -9.69 0.98 -5.95
N TYR A 203 -10.46 0.64 -6.98
CA TYR A 203 -11.83 1.14 -7.13
C TYR A 203 -12.80 0.27 -6.31
N SER A 204 -13.87 0.86 -5.77
CA SER A 204 -14.86 0.13 -4.94
C SER A 204 -15.53 -1.07 -5.65
N GLY A 205 -15.42 -1.18 -6.99
CA GLY A 205 -15.85 -2.35 -7.77
C GLY A 205 -14.77 -3.39 -8.07
N GLN A 206 -13.51 -3.13 -7.73
CA GLN A 206 -12.35 -4.03 -7.93
C GLN A 206 -11.84 -4.66 -6.63
N GLN A 207 -12.38 -4.30 -5.46
CA GLN A 207 -12.11 -4.98 -4.19
C GLN A 207 -12.40 -6.50 -4.26
N GLY A 208 -13.30 -6.94 -5.15
CA GLY A 208 -13.57 -8.35 -5.39
C GLY A 208 -12.45 -9.12 -6.13
N LEU A 209 -11.44 -8.44 -6.68
CA LEU A 209 -10.33 -9.05 -7.43
C LEU A 209 -9.07 -9.23 -6.57
N HIS A 210 -8.85 -8.34 -5.58
CA HIS A 210 -7.71 -8.41 -4.64
C HIS A 210 -8.06 -9.07 -3.30
N SER A 211 -9.35 -9.15 -2.96
CA SER A 211 -9.79 -10.03 -1.88
C SER A 211 -9.68 -11.48 -2.35
N SER A 212 -9.31 -12.38 -1.45
CA SER A 212 -9.21 -13.85 -1.52
C SER A 212 -10.35 -14.61 -2.25
N THR A 213 -11.29 -13.92 -2.87
CA THR A 213 -12.54 -14.42 -3.44
C THR A 213 -12.42 -14.97 -4.86
N LEU A 214 -11.32 -14.72 -5.59
CA LEU A 214 -11.22 -15.23 -6.97
C LEU A 214 -11.10 -16.74 -7.07
N VAL A 215 -10.73 -17.41 -5.99
CA VAL A 215 -10.76 -18.86 -5.92
C VAL A 215 -11.46 -19.26 -4.63
N ALA A 216 -12.79 -19.38 -4.68
CA ALA A 216 -13.57 -19.94 -3.58
C ALA A 216 -13.15 -21.38 -3.24
N SER A 217 -12.39 -22.04 -4.13
CA SER A 217 -11.85 -23.39 -3.96
C SER A 217 -10.44 -23.50 -4.55
N CYS A 218 -9.45 -23.94 -3.78
CA CYS A 218 -8.09 -24.22 -4.28
C CYS A 218 -7.97 -25.59 -4.98
N GLY A 219 -9.02 -26.02 -5.67
CA GLY A 219 -9.01 -27.23 -6.47
C GLY A 219 -8.02 -27.10 -7.65
N PRO A 220 -7.18 -28.12 -7.91
CA PRO A 220 -6.20 -28.07 -8.99
C PRO A 220 -6.81 -27.81 -10.39
N GLU A 221 -8.03 -28.29 -10.66
CA GLU A 221 -8.77 -28.00 -11.90
C GLU A 221 -9.02 -26.50 -12.11
N VAL A 222 -9.57 -25.83 -11.09
CA VAL A 222 -9.80 -24.38 -11.12
C VAL A 222 -8.49 -23.63 -11.32
N ILE A 223 -7.42 -24.09 -10.65
CA ILE A 223 -6.10 -23.46 -10.73
C ILE A 223 -5.55 -23.51 -12.15
N VAL A 224 -5.71 -24.60 -12.89
CA VAL A 224 -5.27 -24.69 -14.30
C VAL A 224 -5.95 -23.61 -15.15
N SER A 225 -7.26 -23.41 -14.99
CA SER A 225 -8.04 -22.43 -15.77
C SER A 225 -7.65 -20.97 -15.48
N VAL A 226 -7.29 -20.65 -14.23
CA VAL A 226 -7.01 -19.26 -13.80
C VAL A 226 -5.53 -18.94 -13.66
N LEU A 227 -4.64 -19.91 -13.91
CA LEU A 227 -3.18 -19.76 -13.81
C LEU A 227 -2.59 -18.56 -14.59
N PRO A 228 -3.07 -18.20 -15.79
CA PRO A 228 -2.58 -17.02 -16.50
C PRO A 228 -2.79 -15.70 -15.76
N LEU A 229 -3.77 -15.64 -14.85
CA LEU A 229 -4.16 -14.40 -14.17
C LEU A 229 -3.23 -14.05 -13.00
N PHE A 230 -2.59 -15.05 -12.39
CA PHE A 230 -1.75 -14.82 -11.23
C PHE A 230 -0.43 -14.15 -11.62
N PRO A 231 -0.06 -13.00 -11.03
CA PRO A 231 1.24 -12.37 -11.22
C PRO A 231 2.39 -13.17 -10.56
N LEU A 232 2.08 -14.07 -9.64
CA LEU A 232 3.01 -14.95 -8.96
C LEU A 232 2.64 -16.42 -9.17
N VAL A 233 3.54 -17.20 -9.76
CA VAL A 233 3.42 -18.66 -9.93
C VAL A 233 4.78 -19.31 -9.70
N ILE A 234 4.93 -20.08 -8.63
CA ILE A 234 6.21 -20.62 -8.18
C ILE A 234 6.05 -22.07 -7.71
N ARG A 235 6.97 -22.95 -8.12
CA ARG A 235 7.13 -24.29 -7.54
C ARG A 235 8.21 -24.23 -6.46
N GLY A 236 7.91 -24.76 -5.28
CA GLY A 236 8.88 -24.76 -4.18
C GLY A 236 8.47 -25.58 -2.97
N ASN A 237 9.23 -25.43 -1.89
CA ASN A 237 9.04 -26.12 -0.62
C ASN A 237 8.90 -25.12 0.52
N ILE A 238 8.00 -25.41 1.47
CA ILE A 238 7.87 -24.64 2.71
C ILE A 238 9.10 -24.91 3.58
N ARG A 239 9.75 -23.84 4.03
CA ARG A 239 10.88 -23.89 4.97
C ARG A 239 10.39 -23.67 6.39
N THR A 240 9.72 -22.55 6.61
CA THR A 240 9.15 -22.19 7.90
C THR A 240 7.81 -21.47 7.69
N VAL A 241 6.98 -21.50 8.72
CA VAL A 241 5.78 -20.67 8.81
C VAL A 241 5.87 -19.92 10.12
N SER A 242 5.80 -18.59 10.06
CA SER A 242 5.68 -17.72 11.25
C SER A 242 4.32 -17.04 11.23
N ASN A 243 3.79 -16.74 12.41
CA ASN A 243 2.49 -16.08 12.56
C ASN A 243 2.71 -14.71 13.19
N ASP A 244 2.15 -13.69 12.56
CA ASP A 244 2.04 -12.34 13.09
C ASP A 244 0.60 -12.15 13.58
N VAL A 245 0.42 -12.35 14.89
CA VAL A 245 -0.91 -12.26 15.53
C VAL A 245 -1.44 -10.83 15.52
N GLU A 246 -0.55 -9.85 15.56
CA GLU A 246 -0.92 -8.44 15.56
C GLU A 246 -1.49 -8.02 14.19
N MET A 247 -0.83 -8.47 13.12
CA MET A 247 -1.28 -8.21 11.74
C MET A 247 -2.36 -9.19 11.26
N GLN A 248 -2.66 -10.26 12.03
CA GLN A 248 -3.54 -11.36 11.62
C GLN A 248 -3.06 -12.02 10.32
N GLU A 249 -1.74 -12.21 10.20
CA GLU A 249 -1.06 -12.76 9.02
C GLU A 249 -0.22 -13.99 9.38
N SER A 250 -0.07 -14.89 8.41
CA SER A 250 0.92 -15.96 8.43
C SER A 250 1.93 -15.72 7.31
N ILE A 251 3.21 -15.81 7.62
CA ILE A 251 4.33 -15.65 6.69
C ILE A 251 4.93 -17.02 6.41
N ILE A 252 4.90 -17.42 5.14
CA ILE A 252 5.40 -18.69 4.65
C ILE A 252 6.74 -18.43 3.96
N ASN A 253 7.84 -18.87 4.56
CA ASN A 253 9.15 -18.81 3.91
C ASN A 253 9.30 -20.01 2.99
N VAL A 254 9.56 -19.73 1.72
CA VAL A 254 9.59 -20.74 0.64
C VAL A 254 10.96 -20.72 -0.02
N SER A 255 11.53 -21.91 -0.22
CA SER A 255 12.61 -22.07 -1.19
C SER A 255 12.01 -22.46 -2.54
N ALA A 256 12.19 -21.61 -3.54
CA ALA A 256 11.75 -21.88 -4.90
C ALA A 256 12.67 -22.92 -5.54
N THR A 257 12.07 -23.96 -6.11
CA THR A 257 12.76 -24.86 -7.03
C THR A 257 12.61 -24.38 -8.47
N ARG A 258 11.50 -23.70 -8.78
CA ARG A 258 11.25 -23.09 -10.08
C ARG A 258 10.34 -21.87 -9.98
N ILE A 259 10.69 -20.81 -10.67
CA ILE A 259 9.88 -19.58 -10.77
C ILE A 259 9.26 -19.56 -12.17
N HIS A 260 7.95 -19.80 -12.27
CA HIS A 260 7.25 -19.76 -13.56
C HIS A 260 6.85 -18.33 -13.93
N ARG A 261 6.46 -17.53 -12.92
CA ARG A 261 6.12 -16.11 -13.08
C ARG A 261 6.32 -15.38 -11.76
N GLN A 262 6.94 -14.21 -11.81
CA GLN A 262 6.91 -13.22 -10.72
C GLN A 262 7.03 -11.83 -11.35
N LYS A 263 6.09 -10.93 -11.02
CA LYS A 263 6.14 -9.54 -11.54
C LYS A 263 7.29 -8.74 -10.91
N PHE A 264 7.56 -8.96 -9.63
CA PHE A 264 8.68 -8.37 -8.90
C PHE A 264 9.71 -9.45 -8.53
N THR A 265 10.94 -9.03 -8.22
CA THR A 265 12.03 -9.92 -7.78
C THR A 265 11.83 -10.36 -6.32
N LEU A 266 10.74 -11.08 -6.05
CA LEU A 266 10.34 -11.53 -4.70
C LEU A 266 11.12 -12.74 -4.22
N PHE A 267 11.58 -13.56 -5.17
CA PHE A 267 12.41 -14.74 -4.90
C PHE A 267 13.77 -14.54 -5.53
N GLN A 268 14.79 -14.49 -4.69
CA GLN A 268 16.17 -14.22 -5.10
C GLN A 268 17.13 -15.23 -4.45
N PRO A 269 18.21 -15.61 -5.15
CA PRO A 269 19.27 -16.40 -4.56
C PRO A 269 20.07 -15.56 -3.56
N LEU A 270 20.37 -16.11 -2.37
CA LEU A 270 21.26 -15.52 -1.36
C LEU A 270 22.77 -15.72 -1.70
N GLY A 271 23.09 -16.11 -2.93
CA GLY A 271 24.46 -16.42 -3.37
C GLY A 271 24.47 -17.32 -4.60
N LYS A 272 25.64 -17.44 -5.26
CA LYS A 272 25.80 -18.07 -6.59
C LYS A 272 25.27 -19.52 -6.72
N SER A 273 25.17 -20.26 -5.62
CA SER A 273 24.72 -21.67 -5.59
C SER A 273 23.47 -21.91 -4.74
N SER A 274 22.86 -20.86 -4.19
CA SER A 274 21.70 -21.00 -3.31
C SER A 274 20.39 -21.04 -4.10
N LYS A 275 19.45 -21.89 -3.66
CA LYS A 275 18.09 -21.88 -4.23
C LYS A 275 17.44 -20.52 -3.94
N PRO A 276 16.70 -19.92 -4.89
CA PRO A 276 16.00 -18.67 -4.63
C PRO A 276 15.06 -18.80 -3.44
N MET A 277 15.10 -17.84 -2.52
CA MET A 277 14.26 -17.78 -1.33
C MET A 277 13.39 -16.54 -1.36
N GLY A 278 12.21 -16.66 -0.76
CA GLY A 278 11.25 -15.56 -0.64
C GLY A 278 10.17 -15.92 0.38
N SER A 279 9.33 -14.94 0.66
CA SER A 279 8.24 -15.06 1.64
C SER A 279 6.91 -14.80 0.97
N ILE A 280 5.88 -15.56 1.38
CA ILE A 280 4.50 -15.41 0.91
C ILE A 280 3.60 -15.23 2.13
N ARG A 281 2.77 -14.19 2.12
CA ARG A 281 1.83 -13.87 3.19
C ARG A 281 0.46 -14.50 2.93
N THR A 282 -0.28 -14.78 4.00
CA THR A 282 -1.71 -15.13 3.94
C THR A 282 -2.38 -14.74 5.24
N LEU A 283 -3.71 -14.83 5.31
CA LEU A 283 -4.45 -14.53 6.52
C LEU A 283 -4.23 -15.61 7.57
N LEU A 284 -4.05 -15.21 8.84
CA LEU A 284 -3.81 -16.13 9.96
C LEU A 284 -4.94 -17.17 10.09
N ARG A 285 -6.18 -16.76 9.82
CA ARG A 285 -7.37 -17.64 9.84
C ARG A 285 -7.31 -18.80 8.84
N CYS A 286 -6.45 -18.74 7.83
CA CYS A 286 -6.23 -19.86 6.91
C CYS A 286 -5.50 -21.03 7.57
N GLY A 287 -4.87 -20.81 8.74
CA GLY A 287 -4.30 -21.88 9.56
C GLY A 287 -3.17 -22.65 8.87
N VAL A 288 -2.33 -21.97 8.09
CA VAL A 288 -1.25 -22.61 7.34
C VAL A 288 -0.26 -23.29 8.28
N LYS A 289 0.13 -24.50 7.93
CA LYS A 289 1.10 -25.29 8.68
C LYS A 289 2.28 -25.67 7.78
N PRO A 290 3.50 -25.80 8.34
CA PRO A 290 4.60 -26.43 7.63
C PRO A 290 4.20 -27.84 7.16
N GLY A 291 4.57 -28.20 5.94
CA GLY A 291 4.25 -29.51 5.38
C GLY A 291 5.34 -29.98 4.42
N PRO A 292 5.68 -31.28 4.43
CA PRO A 292 6.67 -31.82 3.51
C PRO A 292 6.12 -31.87 2.08
N GLY A 293 7.04 -31.83 1.11
CA GLY A 293 6.75 -31.95 -0.31
C GLY A 293 6.89 -30.65 -1.08
N SER A 294 6.65 -30.73 -2.39
CA SER A 294 6.68 -29.59 -3.32
C SER A 294 5.27 -29.10 -3.56
N PHE A 295 5.11 -27.78 -3.60
CA PHE A 295 3.84 -27.09 -3.83
C PHE A 295 3.95 -26.15 -5.02
N LEU A 296 2.84 -25.91 -5.71
CA LEU A 296 2.70 -24.80 -6.65
C LEU A 296 2.05 -23.63 -5.92
N PHE A 297 2.81 -22.62 -5.57
CA PHE A 297 2.31 -21.39 -4.98
C PHE A 297 1.81 -20.46 -6.07
N THR A 298 0.53 -20.09 -6.00
CA THR A 298 -0.07 -19.03 -6.80
C THR A 298 -0.50 -17.88 -5.91
N GLY A 299 -0.37 -16.66 -6.40
CA GLY A 299 -0.61 -15.49 -5.57
C GLY A 299 -0.80 -14.19 -6.33
N TRP A 300 -1.35 -13.23 -5.61
CA TRP A 300 -1.43 -11.83 -6.01
C TRP A 300 -0.31 -11.02 -5.34
N LEU A 301 -0.19 -9.78 -5.76
CA LEU A 301 0.69 -8.82 -5.12
C LEU A 301 -0.16 -7.85 -4.29
N HIS A 302 0.32 -7.55 -3.09
CA HIS A 302 -0.24 -6.52 -2.24
C HIS A 302 0.91 -5.82 -1.51
N PHE A 303 1.01 -4.52 -1.74
CA PHE A 303 2.12 -3.65 -1.43
C PHE A 303 3.47 -4.23 -1.82
N GLY A 304 3.58 -4.75 -3.04
CA GLY A 304 4.82 -5.37 -3.53
C GLY A 304 5.23 -6.65 -2.79
N GLU A 305 4.38 -7.21 -1.94
CA GLU A 305 4.59 -8.48 -1.25
C GLU A 305 3.73 -9.56 -1.91
N ALA A 306 4.22 -10.80 -1.89
CA ALA A 306 3.46 -11.95 -2.37
C ALA A 306 2.37 -12.34 -1.37
N TRP A 307 1.13 -12.43 -1.84
CA TRP A 307 -0.01 -12.93 -1.06
C TRP A 307 -0.57 -14.21 -1.67
N LEU A 308 -0.72 -15.23 -0.83
CA LEU A 308 -1.14 -16.56 -1.22
C LEU A 308 -2.59 -16.55 -1.69
N SER A 309 -2.81 -17.03 -2.91
CA SER A 309 -4.12 -17.44 -3.40
C SER A 309 -4.33 -18.94 -3.13
N CYS A 310 -3.49 -19.80 -3.72
CA CYS A 310 -3.56 -21.25 -3.54
C CYS A 310 -2.17 -21.89 -3.52
N ALA A 311 -2.08 -23.06 -2.88
CA ALA A 311 -0.84 -23.86 -2.80
C ALA A 311 -1.11 -25.37 -2.89
N PRO A 312 -1.63 -25.91 -4.01
CA PRO A 312 -1.78 -27.35 -4.19
C PRO A 312 -0.41 -28.05 -4.15
N ARG A 313 -0.40 -29.34 -3.80
CA ARG A 313 0.80 -30.15 -3.98
C ARG A 313 1.11 -30.23 -5.47
N TYR A 314 2.38 -30.07 -5.82
CA TYR A 314 2.81 -29.99 -7.22
C TYR A 314 2.47 -31.27 -8.01
N LYS A 315 2.55 -32.44 -7.37
CA LYS A 315 2.19 -33.72 -7.99
C LYS A 315 0.72 -33.78 -8.44
N ASP A 316 -0.19 -33.19 -7.65
CA ASP A 316 -1.63 -33.25 -7.91
C ASP A 316 -1.99 -32.24 -9.01
N PHE A 317 -1.40 -31.04 -8.96
CA PHE A 317 -1.48 -30.06 -10.04
C PHE A 317 -0.93 -30.61 -11.36
N ARG A 318 0.26 -31.22 -11.34
CA ARG A 318 0.94 -31.71 -12.55
C ARG A 318 0.09 -32.72 -13.30
N ARG A 319 -0.52 -33.68 -12.60
CA ARG A 319 -1.42 -34.68 -13.19
C ARG A 319 -2.56 -34.00 -13.96
N ILE A 320 -3.29 -33.11 -13.29
CA ILE A 320 -4.46 -32.43 -13.88
C ILE A 320 -4.06 -31.48 -15.01
N TYR A 321 -2.92 -30.81 -14.88
CA TYR A 321 -2.40 -29.96 -15.93
C TYR A 321 -1.97 -30.77 -17.17
N GLU A 322 -1.35 -31.94 -16.99
CA GLU A 322 -0.99 -32.84 -18.09
C GLU A 322 -2.24 -33.40 -18.80
N ASP A 323 -3.27 -33.80 -18.04
CA ASP A 323 -4.55 -34.26 -18.58
C ASP A 323 -5.22 -33.14 -19.41
N ALA A 324 -5.31 -31.92 -18.88
CA ALA A 324 -5.84 -30.75 -19.59
C ALA A 324 -5.02 -30.38 -20.83
N ARG A 325 -3.68 -30.52 -20.77
CA ARG A 325 -2.79 -30.29 -21.91
C ARG A 325 -3.03 -31.31 -23.02
N GLN A 326 -3.20 -32.59 -22.68
CA GLN A 326 -3.52 -33.63 -23.67
C GLN A 326 -4.90 -33.39 -24.31
N ALA A 327 -5.86 -32.90 -23.53
CA ALA A 327 -7.18 -32.50 -24.02
C ALA A 327 -7.19 -31.16 -24.78
N HIS A 328 -6.06 -30.43 -24.84
CA HIS A 328 -5.96 -29.08 -25.43
C HIS A 328 -6.87 -28.03 -24.75
N GLU A 329 -7.13 -28.20 -23.45
CA GLU A 329 -7.97 -27.33 -22.63
C GLU A 329 -7.15 -26.36 -21.75
N ASN A 330 -5.82 -26.37 -21.87
CA ASN A 330 -4.95 -25.52 -21.07
C ASN A 330 -4.94 -24.07 -21.61
N PRO A 331 -5.27 -23.07 -20.78
CA PRO A 331 -5.31 -21.66 -21.21
C PRO A 331 -3.91 -21.05 -21.38
N CYS A 332 -2.87 -21.69 -20.84
CA CYS A 332 -1.48 -21.29 -21.01
C CYS A 332 -0.53 -22.47 -20.89
N GLU A 333 0.69 -22.29 -21.39
CA GLU A 333 1.77 -23.27 -21.26
C GLU A 333 2.65 -22.98 -20.03
N VAL A 334 2.88 -24.02 -19.22
CA VAL A 334 3.77 -24.05 -18.07
C VAL A 334 4.75 -25.19 -18.28
N SER A 335 6.05 -24.89 -18.30
CA SER A 335 7.06 -25.95 -18.36
C SER A 335 7.12 -26.69 -17.02
N LEU A 336 7.07 -28.02 -17.08
CA LEU A 336 6.89 -28.91 -15.93
C LEU A 336 8.21 -29.49 -15.38
N ASP A 337 9.33 -29.22 -16.04
CA ASP A 337 10.67 -29.74 -15.71
C ASP A 337 11.18 -29.21 -14.34
#